data_AF-A0A7Z9UGZ1-F1
#
_entry.id   AF-A0A7Z9UGZ1-F1
#
_cell.length_a   1.000
_cell.length_b   1.000
_cell.length_c   1.000
_cell.angle_alpha   90.00
_cell.angle_beta   90.00
_cell.angle_gamma   90.00
#
_symmetry.space_group_name_H-M   'P 1'
#
loop_
_entity.id
_entity.type
_entity.pdbx_description
1 polymer ?
#
loop_
_entity_poly.entity_id
_entity_poly.type
_entity_poly.pdbx_seq_one_letter_code
_entity_poly.pdbx_strand_id
1 'polypeptide(L)'
;MNPFSQKIFDTRSAIYLLLIVLLAIPAGLFGKKEPFIGLDRFNRKISEGIINKEDTVSVTYYAFYPFQIDTTKMAMNKIADRLTKQEIDIFRNFADVYKFADAGPKEELYVVQGSQIDSIFYDGLFGFKKIVIPADANKKFSHYYEKGRKEGEWTEWYVNETVKKVYHYKKDLLDGSYAIHDSASGQKVIEKMYKKDKLAGIWKEWYLDNTLKLEHAYKDDNLHGVSIDYDSTGKKDSEKRFKSGLKHGEWNFYNDDVALVHFEIYKDDLKNGLWYTKDLDTRDIHYEEYRDDKFIVRYTEHYYPNYQLKEKYAYQDSLPHGKWIGYYKDGETKHVKRFEDGKKQGKWQFFTEGGDVHTFELYENDKRNGEWYKKGEETDIYYQFWDMDSLISEYADLHYPNGQLIEKISYKEGLKNGKFTGYFQNGAKKYVKRFENDKPEGKWQYYTMAGKTNAEEIYVEGKRNEEWFRLDESGDTYYQYWDMDSLISEYADLHYPNGQLIEKIS
;
A
#
# COMPACT_ATOMS: atom_id res chain seq x y z
N MET A 1 53.87 -0.54 21.76
CA MET A 1 54.24 -1.80 22.41
C MET A 1 54.05 -2.93 21.42
N ASN A 2 55.16 -3.40 20.87
CA ASN A 2 55.36 -4.69 20.20
C ASN A 2 55.64 -5.74 21.33
N PRO A 3 56.01 -7.01 21.10
CA PRO A 3 55.39 -8.16 20.39
C PRO A 3 55.61 -9.53 21.14
N PHE A 4 55.49 -10.65 20.40
CA PHE A 4 55.87 -12.06 20.66
C PHE A 4 54.80 -12.98 21.34
N SER A 5 54.54 -14.22 20.92
CA SER A 5 54.93 -15.04 19.74
C SER A 5 54.30 -16.44 19.85
N GLN A 6 53.98 -17.06 18.69
CA GLN A 6 54.14 -18.50 18.28
C GLN A 6 53.62 -19.62 19.23
N LYS A 7 53.10 -20.78 18.81
CA LYS A 7 52.94 -21.52 17.54
C LYS A 7 52.13 -22.81 17.85
N ILE A 8 51.42 -23.33 16.85
CA ILE A 8 51.24 -24.77 16.48
C ILE A 8 50.28 -25.67 17.29
N PHE A 9 49.35 -26.28 16.53
CA PHE A 9 48.65 -27.58 16.62
C PHE A 9 48.54 -28.29 17.98
N ASP A 10 47.33 -28.70 18.38
CA ASP A 10 46.91 -30.11 18.23
C ASP A 10 45.41 -30.33 18.49
N THR A 11 44.95 -31.39 17.84
CA THR A 11 43.66 -32.05 17.76
C THR A 11 43.17 -32.69 19.06
N ARG A 12 41.83 -32.71 19.24
CA ARG A 12 41.02 -33.64 20.06
C ARG A 12 41.21 -33.59 21.59
N SER A 13 40.11 -33.39 22.31
CA SER A 13 39.52 -34.44 23.17
C SER A 13 38.26 -33.98 23.89
N ALA A 14 37.13 -34.57 23.50
CA ALA A 14 36.07 -35.03 24.37
C ALA A 14 35.08 -35.79 23.46
N ILE A 15 34.72 -37.06 23.63
CA ILE A 15 34.70 -37.91 24.82
C ILE A 15 34.35 -39.36 24.36
N TYR A 16 34.80 -40.33 25.17
CA TYR A 16 34.50 -41.78 25.22
C TYR A 16 35.31 -42.80 24.38
N LEU A 17 36.20 -43.47 25.12
CA LEU A 17 36.81 -44.78 24.86
C LEU A 17 35.76 -45.86 24.53
N LEU A 18 36.07 -46.71 23.55
CA LEU A 18 35.99 -48.16 23.77
C LEU A 18 37.03 -48.89 22.92
N LEU A 19 37.82 -49.73 23.59
CA LEU A 19 38.83 -50.62 23.01
C LEU A 19 38.21 -51.59 21.99
N ILE A 20 38.90 -51.76 20.87
CA ILE A 20 38.74 -52.90 19.97
C ILE A 20 39.64 -54.03 20.50
N VAL A 21 39.01 -55.08 21.03
CA VAL A 21 39.59 -56.42 21.09
C VAL A 21 38.86 -57.25 20.04
N LEU A 22 39.62 -57.75 19.07
CA LEU A 22 39.20 -58.79 18.14
C LEU A 22 38.85 -60.06 18.93
N LEU A 23 37.56 -60.37 19.03
CA LEU A 23 37.06 -61.70 19.35
C LEU A 23 36.19 -62.15 18.18
N ALA A 24 36.64 -63.21 17.52
CA ALA A 24 35.89 -63.93 16.51
C ALA A 24 34.55 -64.38 17.08
N ILE A 25 33.46 -64.01 16.40
CA ILE A 25 32.13 -64.62 16.52
C ILE A 25 31.79 -65.15 15.12
N PRO A 26 31.23 -66.37 15.02
CA PRO A 26 31.51 -67.31 13.93
C PRO A 26 30.88 -66.92 12.61
N ALA A 27 31.42 -67.46 11.52
CA ALA A 27 30.73 -67.57 10.25
C ALA A 27 29.38 -68.30 10.43
N GLY A 28 28.29 -67.55 10.54
CA GLY A 28 26.96 -68.12 10.73
C GLY A 28 25.90 -67.15 11.26
N LEU A 29 25.63 -66.04 10.56
CA LEU A 29 24.46 -65.19 10.82
C LEU A 29 23.98 -64.36 9.60
N PHE A 30 24.34 -64.80 8.40
CA PHE A 30 23.66 -64.40 7.17
C PHE A 30 23.06 -65.68 6.58
N GLY A 31 21.73 -65.76 6.49
CA GLY A 31 21.05 -66.87 5.81
C GLY A 31 21.67 -67.10 4.43
N LYS A 32 21.92 -68.36 4.07
CA LYS A 32 22.46 -68.73 2.75
C LYS A 32 21.53 -68.16 1.67
N LYS A 33 22.06 -67.23 0.89
CA LYS A 33 21.49 -66.78 -0.39
C LYS A 33 21.69 -67.91 -1.39
N GLU A 34 20.63 -68.63 -1.72
CA GLU A 34 20.69 -69.66 -2.76
C GLU A 34 20.17 -69.06 -4.08
N PRO A 35 21.04 -68.86 -5.10
CA PRO A 35 20.58 -68.48 -6.42
C PRO A 35 19.82 -69.65 -7.04
N PHE A 36 18.68 -69.38 -7.67
CA PHE A 36 17.99 -70.36 -8.48
C PHE A 36 17.81 -69.86 -9.91
N ILE A 37 17.82 -70.80 -10.85
CA ILE A 37 17.58 -70.57 -12.27
C ILE A 37 16.41 -71.47 -12.66
N GLY A 38 15.31 -70.87 -13.09
CA GLY A 38 14.19 -71.60 -13.67
C GLY A 38 14.43 -71.84 -15.16
N LEU A 39 14.29 -73.10 -15.59
CA LEU A 39 14.39 -73.50 -16.99
C LEU A 39 13.00 -73.90 -17.53
N ASP A 40 12.75 -73.66 -18.81
CA ASP A 40 11.58 -74.22 -19.49
C ASP A 40 11.81 -75.69 -19.91
N ARG A 41 10.77 -76.31 -20.49
CA ARG A 41 10.83 -77.68 -21.05
C ARG A 41 11.82 -77.88 -22.20
N PHE A 42 12.44 -76.81 -22.70
CA PHE A 42 13.46 -76.80 -23.74
C PHE A 42 14.85 -76.43 -23.17
N ASN A 43 15.03 -76.45 -21.83
CA ASN A 43 16.25 -76.10 -21.12
C ASN A 43 16.72 -74.64 -21.31
N ARG A 44 15.82 -73.72 -21.65
CA ARG A 44 16.13 -72.28 -21.75
C ARG A 44 15.90 -71.61 -20.41
N LYS A 45 16.77 -70.67 -20.04
CA LYS A 45 16.64 -69.86 -18.82
C LYS A 45 15.46 -68.90 -18.94
N ILE A 46 14.43 -69.15 -18.12
CA ILE A 46 13.20 -68.35 -18.09
C ILE A 46 13.05 -67.55 -16.80
N SER A 47 13.81 -67.87 -15.75
CA SER A 47 13.88 -67.02 -14.56
C SER A 47 15.22 -67.11 -13.83
N GLU A 48 15.54 -66.06 -13.09
CA GLU A 48 16.59 -66.07 -12.08
C GLU A 48 16.14 -65.33 -10.82
N GLY A 49 16.62 -65.80 -9.66
CA GLY A 49 16.30 -65.17 -8.39
C GLY A 49 17.21 -65.62 -7.26
N ILE A 50 17.09 -64.93 -6.12
CA ILE A 50 17.80 -65.25 -4.88
C ILE A 50 16.76 -65.59 -3.82
N ILE A 51 16.89 -66.77 -3.22
CA ILE A 51 16.05 -67.20 -2.10
C ILE A 51 16.80 -66.87 -0.79
N ASN A 52 16.17 -66.08 0.08
CA ASN A 52 16.58 -65.90 1.47
C ASN A 52 15.57 -66.64 2.36
N LYS A 53 16.04 -67.49 3.29
CA LYS A 53 15.20 -68.31 4.19
C LYS A 53 14.40 -67.52 5.25
N GLU A 54 14.25 -66.20 5.09
CA GLU A 54 13.45 -65.32 5.94
C GLU A 54 12.54 -64.41 5.10
N ASP A 55 11.71 -65.04 4.25
CA ASP A 55 10.52 -64.43 3.63
C ASP A 55 10.71 -63.33 2.56
N THR A 56 11.79 -63.39 1.78
CA THR A 56 11.86 -62.59 0.53
C THR A 56 12.42 -63.39 -0.64
N VAL A 57 11.63 -63.49 -1.70
CA VAL A 57 12.06 -64.02 -3.01
C VAL A 57 11.97 -62.89 -4.03
N SER A 58 13.11 -62.51 -4.62
CA SER A 58 13.14 -61.65 -5.81
C SER A 58 13.33 -62.54 -7.03
N VAL A 59 12.37 -62.54 -7.97
CA VAL A 59 12.42 -63.33 -9.21
C VAL A 59 12.28 -62.42 -10.42
N THR A 60 13.19 -62.54 -11.39
CA THR A 60 13.10 -61.91 -12.72
C THR A 60 12.77 -62.98 -13.75
N TYR A 61 11.72 -62.79 -14.56
CA TYR A 61 11.35 -63.69 -15.65
C TYR A 61 11.76 -63.11 -17.02
N TYR A 62 12.20 -63.99 -17.94
CA TYR A 62 12.51 -63.65 -19.33
C TYR A 62 11.47 -64.28 -20.27
N ALA A 63 10.74 -63.46 -21.02
CA ALA A 63 9.76 -63.95 -22.01
C ALA A 63 10.41 -64.19 -23.38
N PHE A 64 10.15 -65.36 -23.98
CA PHE A 64 10.53 -65.69 -25.36
C PHE A 64 9.30 -66.10 -26.17
N TYR A 65 9.07 -65.44 -27.31
CA TYR A 65 7.98 -65.73 -28.27
C TYR A 65 8.17 -67.10 -28.96
N PRO A 66 7.13 -67.95 -29.05
CA PRO A 66 7.06 -69.02 -30.05
C PRO A 66 6.13 -68.64 -31.21
N PHE A 67 6.58 -68.97 -32.42
CA PHE A 67 5.87 -68.83 -33.69
C PHE A 67 4.53 -69.60 -33.74
N GLN A 68 3.62 -69.09 -34.59
CA GLN A 68 2.28 -69.61 -34.89
C GLN A 68 2.22 -71.15 -35.05
N ILE A 69 1.25 -71.78 -34.38
CA ILE A 69 0.78 -73.14 -34.71
C ILE A 69 -0.75 -73.15 -34.73
N ASP A 70 -1.26 -73.66 -35.84
CA ASP A 70 -2.63 -73.87 -36.29
C ASP A 70 -3.50 -74.69 -35.31
N THR A 71 -4.71 -74.22 -35.00
CA THR A 71 -5.58 -74.68 -33.90
C THR A 71 -6.55 -75.82 -34.25
N THR A 72 -6.35 -76.57 -35.34
CA THR A 72 -7.33 -77.60 -35.76
C THR A 72 -7.08 -79.04 -35.29
N LYS A 73 -6.07 -79.34 -34.45
CA LYS A 73 -5.87 -80.72 -33.95
C LYS A 73 -5.42 -80.82 -32.49
N MET A 74 -6.00 -81.81 -31.81
CA MET A 74 -5.70 -82.36 -30.47
C MET A 74 -6.48 -81.71 -29.31
N ALA A 75 -7.73 -82.12 -29.09
CA ALA A 75 -8.10 -83.37 -28.38
C ALA A 75 -7.63 -83.38 -26.91
N MET A 76 -8.60 -83.08 -26.04
CA MET A 76 -8.68 -83.55 -24.66
C MET A 76 -8.21 -85.00 -24.56
N ASN A 77 -7.21 -85.28 -23.73
CA ASN A 77 -7.16 -86.41 -22.79
C ASN A 77 -5.76 -86.55 -22.17
N LYS A 78 -5.66 -86.25 -20.86
CA LYS A 78 -4.81 -86.91 -19.82
C LYS A 78 -4.44 -85.99 -18.65
N ILE A 79 -5.41 -85.34 -17.99
CA ILE A 79 -5.20 -84.78 -16.63
C ILE A 79 -6.40 -85.09 -15.70
N ALA A 80 -7.07 -86.24 -15.91
CA ALA A 80 -8.21 -86.63 -15.08
C ALA A 80 -7.84 -87.23 -13.71
N ASP A 81 -6.55 -87.45 -13.42
CA ASP A 81 -6.14 -88.18 -12.20
C ASP A 81 -5.39 -87.31 -11.16
N ARG A 82 -5.40 -85.98 -11.29
CA ARG A 82 -4.64 -85.11 -10.36
C ARG A 82 -5.33 -83.81 -9.92
N LEU A 83 -6.64 -83.69 -10.10
CA LEU A 83 -7.39 -82.50 -9.67
C LEU A 83 -8.48 -82.89 -8.66
N THR A 84 -8.53 -82.16 -7.57
CA THR A 84 -9.57 -82.26 -6.54
C THR A 84 -10.87 -81.61 -7.04
N LYS A 85 -12.02 -82.04 -6.47
CA LYS A 85 -13.36 -81.55 -6.86
C LYS A 85 -13.49 -80.03 -6.76
N GLN A 86 -12.74 -79.41 -5.84
CA GLN A 86 -12.69 -77.97 -5.62
C GLN A 86 -11.98 -77.22 -6.77
N GLU A 87 -10.98 -77.83 -7.40
CA GLU A 87 -10.24 -77.24 -8.54
C GLU A 87 -11.04 -77.31 -9.85
N ILE A 88 -11.91 -78.32 -10.00
CA ILE A 88 -12.82 -78.47 -11.15
C ILE A 88 -13.97 -77.44 -11.09
N ASP A 89 -14.48 -77.13 -9.89
CA ASP A 89 -15.58 -76.17 -9.72
C ASP A 89 -15.12 -74.71 -9.88
N ILE A 90 -13.86 -74.40 -9.54
CA ILE A 90 -13.23 -73.11 -9.82
C ILE A 90 -13.08 -72.89 -11.34
N PHE A 91 -12.71 -73.92 -12.09
CA PHE A 91 -12.56 -73.85 -13.55
C PHE A 91 -13.89 -73.70 -14.30
N ARG A 92 -14.97 -74.34 -13.83
CA ARG A 92 -16.30 -74.21 -14.45
C ARG A 92 -16.92 -72.83 -14.25
N ASN A 93 -16.78 -72.24 -13.06
CA ASN A 93 -17.32 -70.90 -12.80
C ASN A 93 -16.60 -69.77 -13.53
N PHE A 94 -15.34 -69.96 -13.94
CA PHE A 94 -14.58 -68.97 -14.71
C PHE A 94 -14.93 -68.96 -16.21
N ALA A 95 -15.27 -70.13 -16.76
CA ALA A 95 -15.54 -70.29 -18.19
C ALA A 95 -16.92 -69.79 -18.64
N ASP A 96 -17.92 -69.78 -17.75
CA ASP A 96 -19.28 -69.35 -18.10
C ASP A 96 -19.46 -67.81 -18.14
N VAL A 97 -18.53 -67.03 -17.58
CA VAL A 97 -18.65 -65.56 -17.48
C VAL A 97 -18.05 -64.82 -18.69
N TYR A 98 -17.11 -65.42 -19.43
CA TYR A 98 -16.41 -64.72 -20.53
C TYR A 98 -16.55 -65.47 -21.87
N LYS A 99 -17.63 -65.20 -22.60
CA LYS A 99 -17.71 -65.48 -24.03
C LYS A 99 -16.85 -64.47 -24.79
N PHE A 100 -15.60 -64.82 -25.10
CA PHE A 100 -14.76 -64.02 -25.99
C PHE A 100 -15.14 -64.28 -27.45
N ALA A 101 -15.66 -63.24 -28.11
CA ALA A 101 -15.81 -63.16 -29.55
C ALA A 101 -14.47 -62.82 -30.23
N ASP A 102 -14.34 -63.27 -31.48
CA ASP A 102 -13.18 -63.26 -32.38
C ASP A 102 -12.39 -61.94 -32.49
N ALA A 103 -11.38 -61.74 -31.64
CA ALA A 103 -10.37 -60.69 -31.86
C ALA A 103 -9.02 -61.02 -31.20
N GLY A 104 -8.07 -61.53 -32.02
CA GLY A 104 -6.61 -61.34 -31.89
C GLY A 104 -5.90 -61.83 -30.61
N PRO A 105 -4.55 -61.92 -30.62
CA PRO A 105 -3.80 -62.44 -29.48
C PRO A 105 -3.92 -61.49 -28.28
N LYS A 106 -4.32 -62.06 -27.14
CA LYS A 106 -4.34 -61.43 -25.82
C LYS A 106 -3.30 -62.14 -24.97
N GLU A 107 -2.38 -61.40 -24.38
CA GLU A 107 -1.58 -61.93 -23.28
C GLU A 107 -2.55 -62.14 -22.07
N GLU A 108 -2.41 -63.22 -21.28
CA GLU A 108 -3.16 -63.45 -20.02
C GLU A 108 -2.22 -63.98 -18.91
N LEU A 109 -2.27 -63.42 -17.69
CA LEU A 109 -1.42 -63.78 -16.53
C LEU A 109 -2.30 -63.86 -15.27
N TYR A 110 -2.22 -64.96 -14.54
CA TYR A 110 -2.93 -65.20 -13.28
C TYR A 110 -1.96 -65.25 -12.09
N VAL A 111 -2.40 -64.78 -10.91
CA VAL A 111 -1.70 -65.00 -9.62
C VAL A 111 -2.71 -65.44 -8.56
N VAL A 112 -2.36 -66.48 -7.79
CA VAL A 112 -3.13 -67.02 -6.65
C VAL A 112 -2.30 -66.92 -5.35
N GLN A 113 -3.01 -66.71 -4.25
CA GLN A 113 -2.67 -65.95 -3.04
C GLN A 113 -1.62 -66.48 -2.04
N GLY A 114 -0.98 -65.50 -1.40
CA GLY A 114 -0.70 -65.44 0.03
C GLY A 114 -0.89 -63.99 0.53
N SER A 115 -2.14 -63.62 0.81
CA SER A 115 -2.63 -62.37 1.42
C SER A 115 -2.46 -61.05 0.63
N GLN A 116 -3.58 -60.52 0.12
CA GLN A 116 -3.78 -59.21 -0.54
C GLN A 116 -3.10 -58.98 -1.90
N ILE A 117 -3.82 -59.32 -2.97
CA ILE A 117 -3.60 -58.81 -4.32
C ILE A 117 -4.98 -58.57 -4.95
N ASP A 118 -5.30 -57.33 -5.32
CA ASP A 118 -6.25 -57.05 -6.40
C ASP A 118 -5.51 -56.21 -7.45
N SER A 119 -4.98 -56.89 -8.46
CA SER A 119 -4.34 -56.30 -9.64
C SER A 119 -5.19 -56.58 -10.86
N ILE A 120 -5.42 -55.57 -11.68
CA ILE A 120 -5.85 -55.73 -13.07
C ILE A 120 -4.66 -55.33 -13.94
N PHE A 121 -4.15 -56.27 -14.72
CA PHE A 121 -3.24 -56.03 -15.85
C PHE A 121 -4.01 -56.38 -17.12
N TYR A 122 -3.93 -55.57 -18.19
CA TYR A 122 -3.53 -56.09 -19.51
C TYR A 122 -3.17 -55.04 -20.59
N ASP A 123 -2.13 -55.44 -21.33
CA ASP A 123 -1.70 -55.24 -22.73
C ASP A 123 -1.27 -53.86 -23.30
N GLY A 124 -0.07 -53.90 -23.91
CA GLY A 124 0.32 -53.23 -25.15
C GLY A 124 -0.18 -51.82 -25.45
N LEU A 125 0.74 -50.86 -25.39
CA LEU A 125 0.64 -49.47 -25.89
C LEU A 125 -0.06 -48.41 -25.05
N PHE A 126 -0.86 -48.72 -24.02
CA PHE A 126 -1.53 -47.69 -23.22
C PHE A 126 -1.30 -47.88 -21.71
N GLY A 127 -1.16 -46.77 -20.98
CA GLY A 127 -0.73 -46.76 -19.57
C GLY A 127 -1.68 -47.54 -18.65
N PHE A 128 -1.17 -47.97 -17.49
CA PHE A 128 -1.90 -48.80 -16.53
C PHE A 128 -2.04 -48.11 -15.17
N LYS A 129 -3.18 -48.35 -14.49
CA LYS A 129 -3.46 -47.89 -13.11
C LYS A 129 -3.18 -49.04 -12.13
N LYS A 130 -2.13 -48.90 -11.33
CA LYS A 130 -1.75 -49.83 -10.25
C LYS A 130 -2.31 -49.34 -8.92
N ILE A 131 -3.19 -50.13 -8.31
CA ILE A 131 -3.63 -49.91 -6.92
C ILE A 131 -2.71 -50.74 -6.00
N VAL A 132 -2.14 -50.11 -4.97
CA VAL A 132 -1.23 -50.76 -4.01
C VAL A 132 -1.80 -50.63 -2.61
N ILE A 133 -1.96 -51.77 -1.94
CA ILE A 133 -2.35 -51.88 -0.53
C ILE A 133 -1.14 -52.48 0.20
N PRO A 134 -0.38 -51.72 1.01
CA PRO A 134 0.74 -52.24 1.80
C PRO A 134 0.29 -53.28 2.85
N ALA A 135 1.22 -54.16 3.25
CA ALA A 135 1.00 -55.24 4.22
C ALA A 135 0.61 -54.74 5.62
N ASP A 136 1.07 -53.54 5.97
CA ASP A 136 0.49 -52.69 7.00
C ASP A 136 -0.82 -52.10 6.45
N ALA A 137 -1.95 -52.77 6.70
CA ALA A 137 -3.31 -52.51 6.19
C ALA A 137 -3.87 -51.07 6.40
N ASN A 138 -3.03 -50.13 6.82
CA ASN A 138 -3.35 -48.76 7.19
C ASN A 138 -3.13 -47.73 6.07
N LYS A 139 -2.72 -48.13 4.86
CA LYS A 139 -2.52 -47.20 3.74
C LYS A 139 -3.06 -47.81 2.44
N LYS A 140 -3.61 -47.01 1.55
CA LYS A 140 -3.95 -47.43 0.18
C LYS A 140 -3.43 -46.39 -0.80
N PHE A 141 -2.95 -46.81 -1.96
CA PHE A 141 -2.41 -45.94 -3.00
C PHE A 141 -2.91 -46.34 -4.39
N SER A 142 -3.03 -45.36 -5.29
CA SER A 142 -3.31 -45.57 -6.70
C SER A 142 -2.30 -44.79 -7.51
N HIS A 143 -1.69 -45.49 -8.45
CA HIS A 143 -0.56 -45.03 -9.23
C HIS A 143 -0.83 -45.26 -10.70
N TYR A 144 -0.73 -44.23 -11.54
CA TYR A 144 -0.78 -44.42 -13.00
C TYR A 144 0.64 -44.35 -13.58
N TYR A 145 0.98 -45.34 -14.40
CA TYR A 145 2.29 -45.41 -15.07
C TYR A 145 2.11 -45.54 -16.57
N GLU A 146 2.89 -44.77 -17.33
CA GLU A 146 3.04 -44.92 -18.77
C GLU A 146 4.51 -45.20 -19.10
N LYS A 147 4.79 -46.32 -19.77
CA LYS A 147 6.16 -46.76 -20.14
C LYS A 147 7.14 -46.81 -18.95
N GLY A 148 6.65 -47.20 -17.77
CA GLY A 148 7.45 -47.32 -16.55
C GLY A 148 7.73 -46.00 -15.81
N ARG A 149 7.17 -44.88 -16.27
CA ARG A 149 7.29 -43.56 -15.64
C ARG A 149 5.97 -43.15 -15.00
N LYS A 150 6.01 -42.39 -13.91
CA LYS A 150 4.81 -41.81 -13.31
C LYS A 150 4.15 -40.86 -14.29
N GLU A 151 2.87 -41.06 -14.52
CA GLU A 151 2.04 -40.25 -15.40
C GLU A 151 0.66 -40.09 -14.74
N GLY A 152 -0.15 -39.11 -15.15
CA GLY A 152 -1.54 -38.98 -14.74
C GLY A 152 -1.77 -38.72 -13.24
N GLU A 153 -3.00 -38.98 -12.79
CA GLU A 153 -3.43 -38.76 -11.42
C GLU A 153 -3.00 -39.91 -10.49
N TRP A 154 -2.47 -39.54 -9.33
CA TRP A 154 -2.05 -40.44 -8.27
C TRP A 154 -2.80 -40.07 -6.99
N THR A 155 -3.31 -41.07 -6.27
CA THR A 155 -4.14 -40.85 -5.09
C THR A 155 -3.61 -41.65 -3.91
N GLU A 156 -3.48 -41.00 -2.76
CA GLU A 156 -3.20 -41.62 -1.46
C GLU A 156 -4.47 -41.50 -0.62
N TRP A 157 -4.84 -42.58 0.09
CA TRP A 157 -6.00 -42.61 0.98
C TRP A 157 -5.60 -42.80 2.44
N TYR A 158 -6.44 -42.32 3.35
CA TYR A 158 -6.39 -42.66 4.77
C TYR A 158 -6.89 -44.10 5.01
N VAL A 159 -6.69 -44.60 6.25
CA VAL A 159 -7.17 -45.92 6.68
C VAL A 159 -8.70 -46.06 6.50
N ASN A 160 -9.44 -44.98 6.77
CA ASN A 160 -10.90 -44.91 6.65
C ASN A 160 -11.39 -44.66 5.21
N GLU A 161 -10.53 -44.87 4.21
CA GLU A 161 -10.83 -44.76 2.77
C GLU A 161 -11.15 -43.35 2.27
N THR A 162 -11.05 -42.32 3.12
CA THR A 162 -11.11 -40.93 2.66
C THR A 162 -9.84 -40.60 1.87
N VAL A 163 -9.98 -39.79 0.83
CA VAL A 163 -8.82 -39.30 0.05
C VAL A 163 -7.94 -38.50 1.00
N LYS A 164 -6.63 -38.73 0.95
CA LYS A 164 -5.63 -38.01 1.73
C LYS A 164 -4.90 -37.01 0.86
N LYS A 165 -4.35 -37.48 -0.26
CA LYS A 165 -3.61 -36.65 -1.22
C LYS A 165 -3.88 -37.06 -2.65
N VAL A 166 -3.88 -36.08 -3.54
CA VAL A 166 -3.95 -36.28 -4.99
C VAL A 166 -2.77 -35.57 -5.63
N TYR A 167 -2.12 -36.20 -6.60
CA TYR A 167 -0.97 -35.69 -7.34
C TYR A 167 -1.19 -35.87 -8.83
N HIS A 168 -0.62 -34.98 -9.65
CA HIS A 168 -0.61 -35.13 -11.10
C HIS A 168 0.83 -35.18 -11.61
N TYR A 169 1.23 -36.32 -12.16
CA TYR A 169 2.56 -36.51 -12.73
C TYR A 169 2.53 -36.47 -14.25
N LYS A 170 3.61 -35.98 -14.85
CA LYS A 170 3.90 -36.11 -16.27
C LYS A 170 5.38 -36.45 -16.42
N LYS A 171 5.68 -37.64 -16.95
CA LYS A 171 7.05 -38.15 -17.15
C LYS A 171 7.90 -38.05 -15.87
N ASP A 172 7.40 -38.63 -14.78
CA ASP A 172 8.04 -38.66 -13.44
C ASP A 172 8.07 -37.34 -12.66
N LEU A 173 7.72 -36.21 -13.28
CA LEU A 173 7.71 -34.89 -12.64
C LEU A 173 6.28 -34.50 -12.24
N LEU A 174 6.11 -33.85 -11.10
CA LEU A 174 4.86 -33.23 -10.69
C LEU A 174 4.56 -32.07 -11.66
N ASP A 175 3.52 -32.23 -12.47
CA ASP A 175 3.13 -31.29 -13.54
C ASP A 175 1.60 -31.30 -13.65
N GLY A 176 0.96 -30.50 -12.80
CA GLY A 176 -0.47 -30.47 -12.60
C GLY A 176 -0.83 -30.14 -11.14
N SER A 177 -2.03 -30.54 -10.71
CA SER A 177 -2.50 -30.24 -9.36
C SER A 177 -1.96 -31.22 -8.31
N TYR A 178 -1.73 -30.68 -7.12
CA TYR A 178 -1.46 -31.39 -5.89
C TYR A 178 -2.49 -30.95 -4.85
N ALA A 179 -3.24 -31.88 -4.28
CA ALA A 179 -4.29 -31.58 -3.31
C ALA A 179 -4.12 -32.40 -2.03
N ILE A 180 -4.42 -31.78 -0.88
CA ILE A 180 -4.52 -32.46 0.43
C ILE A 180 -5.96 -32.34 0.90
N HIS A 181 -6.49 -33.43 1.43
CA HIS A 181 -7.85 -33.51 1.95
C HIS A 181 -7.85 -33.83 3.44
N ASP A 182 -8.85 -33.33 4.17
CA ASP A 182 -9.06 -33.60 5.59
C ASP A 182 -9.50 -35.05 5.83
N SER A 183 -8.97 -35.68 6.88
CA SER A 183 -9.26 -37.09 7.17
C SER A 183 -10.70 -37.37 7.61
N ALA A 184 -11.36 -36.40 8.24
CA ALA A 184 -12.69 -36.57 8.82
C ALA A 184 -13.80 -36.20 7.81
N SER A 185 -13.66 -35.06 7.13
CA SER A 185 -14.67 -34.58 6.17
C SER A 185 -14.40 -35.03 4.72
N GLY A 186 -13.17 -35.41 4.39
CA GLY A 186 -12.75 -35.69 3.00
C GLY A 186 -12.67 -34.44 2.12
N GLN A 187 -12.88 -33.25 2.67
CA GLN A 187 -12.82 -31.98 1.97
C GLN A 187 -11.38 -31.60 1.63
N LYS A 188 -11.17 -30.94 0.49
CA LYS A 188 -9.88 -30.32 0.14
C LYS A 188 -9.55 -29.19 1.14
N VAL A 189 -8.36 -29.26 1.71
CA VAL A 189 -7.81 -28.21 2.60
C VAL A 189 -6.66 -27.44 1.95
N ILE A 190 -5.94 -28.05 1.01
CA ILE A 190 -4.85 -27.42 0.25
C ILE A 190 -4.94 -27.86 -1.22
N GLU A 191 -4.70 -26.92 -2.13
CA GLU A 191 -4.50 -27.17 -3.56
C GLU A 191 -3.30 -26.38 -4.06
N LYS A 192 -2.37 -27.03 -4.75
CA LYS A 192 -1.17 -26.42 -5.32
C LYS A 192 -1.04 -26.82 -6.77
N MET A 193 -0.52 -25.93 -7.59
CA MET A 193 -0.24 -26.21 -9.00
C MET A 193 1.26 -26.29 -9.22
N TYR A 194 1.70 -27.35 -9.91
CA TYR A 194 3.10 -27.60 -10.20
C TYR A 194 3.35 -27.66 -11.70
N LYS A 195 4.54 -27.22 -12.11
CA LYS A 195 5.08 -27.38 -13.46
C LYS A 195 6.51 -27.90 -13.34
N LYS A 196 6.73 -29.16 -13.74
CA LYS A 196 8.05 -29.81 -13.68
C LYS A 196 8.68 -29.72 -12.28
N ASP A 197 7.96 -30.22 -11.28
CA ASP A 197 8.30 -30.23 -9.84
C ASP A 197 8.39 -28.86 -9.16
N LYS A 198 8.26 -27.75 -9.89
CA LYS A 198 8.23 -26.41 -9.32
C LYS A 198 6.81 -25.92 -9.13
N LEU A 199 6.54 -25.23 -8.03
CA LEU A 199 5.27 -24.58 -7.78
C LEU A 199 5.05 -23.48 -8.84
N ALA A 200 3.97 -23.61 -9.60
CA ALA A 200 3.64 -22.74 -10.72
C ALA A 200 2.13 -22.74 -10.96
N GLY A 201 1.50 -21.58 -10.80
CA GLY A 201 0.05 -21.40 -10.78
C GLY A 201 -0.45 -20.97 -9.41
N ILE A 202 -1.72 -21.24 -9.11
CA ILE A 202 -2.34 -20.80 -7.86
C ILE A 202 -2.21 -21.89 -6.79
N TRP A 203 -1.74 -21.51 -5.61
CA TRP A 203 -1.91 -22.27 -4.38
C TRP A 203 -3.13 -21.72 -3.63
N LYS A 204 -4.10 -22.59 -3.31
CA LYS A 204 -5.25 -22.30 -2.48
C LYS A 204 -5.22 -23.08 -1.16
N GLU A 205 -5.72 -22.48 -0.10
CA GLU A 205 -5.94 -23.14 1.19
C GLU A 205 -7.33 -22.83 1.74
N TRP A 206 -7.97 -23.78 2.40
CA TRP A 206 -9.30 -23.63 3.01
C TRP A 206 -9.29 -24.00 4.50
N TYR A 207 -10.24 -23.45 5.24
CA TYR A 207 -10.66 -23.92 6.55
C TYR A 207 -11.52 -25.20 6.41
N LEU A 208 -11.75 -25.90 7.53
CA LEU A 208 -12.54 -27.13 7.57
C LEU A 208 -14.04 -26.93 7.30
N ASP A 209 -14.50 -25.69 7.27
CA ASP A 209 -15.87 -25.29 6.96
C ASP A 209 -16.05 -24.88 5.47
N ASN A 210 -15.05 -25.15 4.62
CA ASN A 210 -14.94 -24.69 3.22
C ASN A 210 -14.68 -23.20 3.01
N THR A 211 -14.46 -22.42 4.06
CA THR A 211 -14.07 -21.01 3.91
C THR A 211 -12.66 -20.92 3.32
N LEU A 212 -12.50 -20.21 2.22
CA LEU A 212 -11.19 -20.01 1.57
C LEU A 212 -10.33 -19.11 2.45
N LYS A 213 -9.08 -19.52 2.72
CA LYS A 213 -8.10 -18.77 3.52
C LYS A 213 -7.23 -17.87 2.67
N LEU A 214 -6.76 -18.41 1.55
CA LEU A 214 -5.80 -17.72 0.68
C LEU A 214 -5.80 -18.30 -0.73
N GLU A 215 -5.39 -17.46 -1.68
CA GLU A 215 -5.03 -17.79 -3.05
C GLU A 215 -3.73 -17.08 -3.42
N HIS A 216 -2.62 -17.81 -3.49
CA HIS A 216 -1.30 -17.24 -3.78
C HIS A 216 -0.82 -17.67 -5.15
N ALA A 217 -0.43 -16.72 -6.00
CA ALA A 217 0.11 -17.01 -7.31
C ALA A 217 1.63 -17.25 -7.26
N TYR A 218 2.07 -18.34 -7.88
CA TYR A 218 3.47 -18.76 -7.94
C TYR A 218 3.96 -18.95 -9.38
N LYS A 219 5.25 -18.72 -9.57
CA LYS A 219 6.00 -19.08 -10.78
C LYS A 219 7.40 -19.51 -10.36
N ASP A 220 7.79 -20.70 -10.78
CA ASP A 220 9.12 -21.27 -10.49
C ASP A 220 9.48 -21.19 -8.99
N ASP A 221 8.57 -21.66 -8.13
CA ASP A 221 8.68 -21.67 -6.66
C ASP A 221 8.63 -20.29 -5.96
N ASN A 222 8.52 -19.20 -6.72
CA ASN A 222 8.47 -17.84 -6.18
C ASN A 222 7.07 -17.23 -6.33
N LEU A 223 6.65 -16.41 -5.36
CA LEU A 223 5.42 -15.63 -5.50
C LEU A 223 5.49 -14.74 -6.75
N HIS A 224 4.46 -14.77 -7.58
CA HIS A 224 4.44 -14.07 -8.85
C HIS A 224 3.00 -13.83 -9.33
N GLY A 225 2.60 -12.57 -9.42
CA GLY A 225 1.24 -12.16 -9.74
C GLY A 225 0.50 -11.68 -8.49
N VAL A 226 -0.81 -11.89 -8.47
CA VAL A 226 -1.70 -11.45 -7.38
C VAL A 226 -1.86 -12.59 -6.37
N SER A 227 -1.66 -12.27 -5.09
CA SER A 227 -1.97 -13.14 -3.95
C SER A 227 -3.07 -12.49 -3.11
N ILE A 228 -4.07 -13.27 -2.72
CA ILE A 228 -5.24 -12.82 -1.97
C ILE A 228 -5.31 -13.60 -0.67
N ASP A 229 -5.49 -12.90 0.45
CA ASP A 229 -5.79 -13.48 1.75
C ASP A 229 -7.24 -13.13 2.12
N TYR A 230 -7.90 -14.05 2.82
CA TYR A 230 -9.30 -13.93 3.24
C TYR A 230 -9.38 -14.07 4.76
N ASP A 231 -10.35 -13.38 5.36
CA ASP A 231 -10.64 -13.52 6.78
C ASP A 231 -11.34 -14.85 7.10
N SER A 232 -11.62 -15.11 8.38
CA SER A 232 -12.30 -16.32 8.84
C SER A 232 -13.75 -16.45 8.36
N THR A 233 -14.33 -15.39 7.77
CA THR A 233 -15.68 -15.37 7.18
C THR A 233 -15.66 -15.54 5.66
N GLY A 234 -14.47 -15.58 5.05
CA GLY A 234 -14.27 -15.71 3.61
C GLY A 234 -14.36 -14.39 2.85
N LYS A 235 -14.38 -13.26 3.56
CA LYS A 235 -14.27 -11.94 2.94
C LYS A 235 -12.80 -11.65 2.64
N LYS A 236 -12.55 -10.90 1.57
CA LYS A 236 -11.19 -10.51 1.18
C LYS A 236 -10.61 -9.61 2.26
N ASP A 237 -9.49 -10.03 2.83
CA ASP A 237 -8.72 -9.28 3.84
C ASP A 237 -7.62 -8.46 3.17
N SER A 238 -6.89 -9.07 2.22
CA SER A 238 -5.84 -8.35 1.48
C SER A 238 -5.59 -8.91 0.09
N GLU A 239 -5.08 -8.06 -0.80
CA GLU A 239 -4.67 -8.39 -2.17
C GLU A 239 -3.29 -7.78 -2.44
N LYS A 240 -2.29 -8.64 -2.65
CA LYS A 240 -0.86 -8.27 -2.68
C LYS A 240 -0.26 -8.72 -4.00
N ARG A 241 0.46 -7.82 -4.67
CA ARG A 241 1.16 -8.14 -5.92
C ARG A 241 2.64 -8.44 -5.69
N PHE A 242 3.11 -9.49 -6.35
CA PHE A 242 4.48 -9.98 -6.27
C PHE A 242 5.08 -10.17 -7.66
N LYS A 243 6.40 -10.03 -7.76
CA LYS A 243 7.16 -10.32 -8.98
C LYS A 243 8.43 -11.07 -8.60
N SER A 244 8.46 -12.36 -8.89
CA SER A 244 9.63 -13.22 -8.67
C SER A 244 10.07 -13.25 -7.20
N GLY A 245 9.10 -13.33 -6.29
CA GLY A 245 9.30 -13.38 -4.85
C GLY A 245 9.32 -12.00 -4.16
N LEU A 246 9.53 -10.92 -4.91
CA LEU A 246 9.61 -9.55 -4.39
C LEU A 246 8.24 -8.88 -4.37
N LYS A 247 7.98 -8.01 -3.39
CA LYS A 247 6.80 -7.12 -3.38
C LYS A 247 6.86 -6.21 -4.60
N HIS A 248 5.77 -6.13 -5.36
CA HIS A 248 5.77 -5.35 -6.60
C HIS A 248 4.35 -4.93 -6.98
N GLY A 249 4.14 -3.64 -7.23
CA GLY A 249 2.82 -3.07 -7.51
C GLY A 249 2.01 -2.83 -6.24
N GLU A 250 0.70 -2.81 -6.40
CA GLU A 250 -0.26 -2.45 -5.36
C GLU A 250 -0.50 -3.58 -4.35
N TRP A 251 -0.57 -3.19 -3.08
CA TRP A 251 -0.94 -4.00 -1.94
C TRP A 251 -2.14 -3.33 -1.26
N ASN A 252 -3.28 -4.01 -1.30
CA ASN A 252 -4.57 -3.53 -0.85
C ASN A 252 -4.99 -4.28 0.41
N PHE A 253 -5.50 -3.56 1.41
CA PHE A 253 -5.98 -4.13 2.67
C PHE A 253 -7.38 -3.61 2.99
N TYR A 254 -8.27 -4.52 3.34
CA TYR A 254 -9.70 -4.27 3.49
C TYR A 254 -10.13 -4.45 4.95
N ASN A 255 -11.19 -3.77 5.36
CA ASN A 255 -11.84 -4.03 6.64
C ASN A 255 -12.92 -5.12 6.51
N ASP A 256 -13.63 -5.40 7.60
CA ASP A 256 -14.72 -6.40 7.67
C ASP A 256 -15.88 -6.13 6.69
N ASP A 257 -16.05 -4.89 6.20
CA ASP A 257 -17.05 -4.51 5.19
C ASP A 257 -16.49 -4.59 3.75
N VAL A 258 -15.27 -5.11 3.60
CA VAL A 258 -14.54 -5.17 2.32
C VAL A 258 -14.28 -3.78 1.73
N ALA A 259 -14.25 -2.75 2.58
CA ALA A 259 -13.83 -1.41 2.19
C ALA A 259 -12.31 -1.31 2.27
N LEU A 260 -11.68 -0.75 1.22
CA LEU A 260 -10.24 -0.54 1.17
C LEU A 260 -9.82 0.53 2.20
N VAL A 261 -9.08 0.12 3.23
CA VAL A 261 -8.66 0.96 4.36
C VAL A 261 -7.18 1.25 4.37
N HIS A 262 -6.36 0.40 3.75
CA HIS A 262 -4.93 0.65 3.65
C HIS A 262 -4.40 0.22 2.28
N PHE A 263 -3.48 1.03 1.76
CA PHE A 263 -2.97 0.92 0.40
C PHE A 263 -1.48 1.19 0.41
N GLU A 264 -0.71 0.27 -0.15
CA GLU A 264 0.73 0.37 -0.32
C GLU A 264 1.11 0.10 -1.78
N ILE A 265 2.19 0.72 -2.25
CA ILE A 265 2.78 0.42 -3.56
C ILE A 265 4.26 0.09 -3.37
N TYR A 266 4.72 -0.97 -4.04
CA TYR A 266 6.11 -1.40 -4.03
C TYR A 266 6.69 -1.50 -5.44
N LYS A 267 8.01 -1.39 -5.53
CA LYS A 267 8.79 -1.68 -6.72
C LYS A 267 9.99 -2.51 -6.32
N ASP A 268 9.86 -3.83 -6.49
CA ASP A 268 10.90 -4.81 -6.21
C ASP A 268 11.41 -4.69 -4.75
N ASP A 269 10.49 -4.88 -3.80
CA ASP A 269 10.62 -4.71 -2.34
C ASP A 269 10.77 -3.27 -1.81
N LEU A 270 11.10 -2.30 -2.67
CA LEU A 270 11.22 -0.90 -2.26
C LEU A 270 9.84 -0.23 -2.19
N LYS A 271 9.56 0.52 -1.11
CA LYS A 271 8.38 1.40 -1.02
C LYS A 271 8.42 2.43 -2.13
N ASN A 272 7.30 2.62 -2.80
CA ASN A 272 7.22 3.54 -3.93
C ASN A 272 5.80 4.09 -4.08
N GLY A 273 5.64 5.29 -4.64
CA GLY A 273 4.32 5.89 -4.87
C GLY A 273 3.61 6.37 -3.60
N LEU A 274 2.33 6.70 -3.75
CA LEU A 274 1.48 7.25 -2.70
C LEU A 274 0.76 6.12 -1.95
N TRP A 275 1.06 5.97 -0.67
CA TRP A 275 0.42 5.06 0.25
C TRP A 275 -0.65 5.81 1.03
N TYR A 276 -1.67 5.11 1.51
CA TYR A 276 -2.62 5.71 2.45
C TYR A 276 -3.19 4.72 3.47
N THR A 277 -3.66 5.27 4.58
CA THR A 277 -4.40 4.56 5.63
C THR A 277 -5.60 5.39 6.05
N LYS A 278 -6.78 4.77 6.10
CA LYS A 278 -8.02 5.39 6.58
C LYS A 278 -8.22 5.07 8.06
N ASP A 279 -8.36 6.10 8.87
CA ASP A 279 -8.85 5.98 10.24
C ASP A 279 -10.38 5.86 10.19
N LEU A 280 -10.93 4.74 10.66
CA LEU A 280 -12.37 4.47 10.59
C LEU A 280 -13.18 5.25 11.63
N ASP A 281 -12.56 5.67 12.73
CA ASP A 281 -13.22 6.41 13.81
C ASP A 281 -13.34 7.89 13.45
N THR A 282 -12.25 8.49 12.96
CA THR A 282 -12.20 9.91 12.60
C THR A 282 -12.62 10.17 11.15
N ARG A 283 -12.53 9.14 10.29
CA ARG A 283 -12.65 9.21 8.81
C ARG A 283 -11.52 9.98 8.14
N ASP A 284 -10.45 10.27 8.87
CA ASP A 284 -9.28 10.92 8.31
C ASP A 284 -8.49 9.92 7.44
N ILE A 285 -7.81 10.44 6.42
CA ILE A 285 -6.96 9.62 5.55
C ILE A 285 -5.53 10.12 5.66
N HIS A 286 -4.65 9.27 6.16
CA HIS A 286 -3.21 9.52 6.26
C HIS A 286 -2.53 9.07 4.98
N TYR A 287 -1.83 9.98 4.31
CA TYR A 287 -1.06 9.70 3.10
C TYR A 287 0.42 9.74 3.39
N GLU A 288 1.18 8.83 2.78
CA GLU A 288 2.64 8.82 2.77
C GLU A 288 3.16 8.54 1.36
N GLU A 289 4.03 9.37 0.81
CA GLU A 289 4.62 9.14 -0.51
C GLU A 289 6.08 8.70 -0.39
N TYR A 290 6.47 7.72 -1.19
CA TYR A 290 7.82 7.18 -1.25
C TYR A 290 8.35 7.13 -2.69
N ARG A 291 9.68 7.23 -2.86
CA ARG A 291 10.36 6.97 -4.13
C ARG A 291 11.58 6.10 -3.89
N ASP A 292 11.51 4.84 -4.31
CA ASP A 292 12.56 3.83 -4.12
C ASP A 292 13.07 3.84 -2.64
N ASP A 293 12.15 3.59 -1.69
CA ASP A 293 12.33 3.63 -0.22
C ASP A 293 12.60 5.00 0.41
N LYS A 294 12.84 6.04 -0.37
CA LYS A 294 13.01 7.39 0.18
C LYS A 294 11.65 7.99 0.48
N PHE A 295 11.45 8.34 1.75
CA PHE A 295 10.29 9.10 2.18
C PHE A 295 10.26 10.46 1.47
N ILE A 296 9.14 10.77 0.83
CA ILE A 296 8.87 12.04 0.18
C ILE A 296 8.02 12.88 1.10
N VAL A 297 6.74 12.56 1.32
CA VAL A 297 5.87 13.44 2.12
C VAL A 297 4.87 12.64 2.95
N ARG A 298 4.36 13.26 4.02
CA ARG A 298 3.22 12.77 4.79
C ARG A 298 2.25 13.90 5.06
N TYR A 299 0.97 13.65 4.86
CA TYR A 299 -0.11 14.57 5.19
C TYR A 299 -1.39 13.81 5.54
N THR A 300 -2.34 14.47 6.19
CA THR A 300 -3.62 13.90 6.57
C THR A 300 -4.74 14.71 5.93
N GLU A 301 -5.62 14.07 5.18
CA GLU A 301 -6.87 14.67 4.77
C GLU A 301 -7.90 14.52 5.88
N HIS A 302 -8.42 15.65 6.33
CA HIS A 302 -9.46 15.68 7.35
C HIS A 302 -10.83 15.92 6.72
N TYR A 303 -11.84 15.24 7.24
CA TYR A 303 -13.21 15.35 6.72
C TYR A 303 -14.18 15.88 7.78
N TYR A 304 -15.24 16.55 7.32
CA TYR A 304 -16.40 16.88 8.15
C TYR A 304 -17.32 15.65 8.28
N PRO A 305 -18.24 15.62 9.27
CA PRO A 305 -19.18 14.50 9.44
C PRO A 305 -20.06 14.21 8.20
N ASN A 306 -20.23 15.17 7.30
CA ASN A 306 -20.97 15.06 6.05
C ASN A 306 -20.09 14.67 4.85
N TYR A 307 -18.88 14.14 5.07
CA TYR A 307 -17.93 13.71 4.03
C TYR A 307 -17.33 14.84 3.18
N GLN A 308 -17.53 16.11 3.56
CA GLN A 308 -16.85 17.24 2.92
C GLN A 308 -15.37 17.30 3.38
N LEU A 309 -14.44 17.37 2.42
CA LEU A 309 -13.02 17.57 2.70
C LEU A 309 -12.79 18.93 3.34
N LYS A 310 -12.00 19.00 4.42
CA LYS A 310 -11.67 20.25 5.13
C LYS A 310 -10.56 21.04 4.46
N GLU A 311 -9.54 20.37 3.94
CA GLU A 311 -8.39 21.04 3.34
C GLU A 311 -7.74 20.13 2.29
N LYS A 312 -7.44 20.72 1.13
CA LYS A 312 -6.70 20.10 0.04
C LYS A 312 -5.29 20.66 0.04
N TYR A 313 -4.32 19.78 0.21
CA TYR A 313 -2.90 20.12 0.27
C TYR A 313 -2.22 19.93 -1.08
N ALA A 314 -1.12 20.64 -1.30
CA ALA A 314 -0.25 20.49 -2.46
C ALA A 314 1.21 20.50 -2.01
N TYR A 315 1.97 19.50 -2.45
CA TYR A 315 3.36 19.30 -2.04
C TYR A 315 4.24 19.07 -3.27
N GLN A 316 5.50 19.49 -3.17
CA GLN A 316 6.58 19.17 -4.10
C GLN A 316 7.83 18.88 -3.29
N ASP A 317 8.48 17.74 -3.56
CA ASP A 317 9.73 17.32 -2.91
C ASP A 317 9.68 17.49 -1.37
N SER A 318 8.67 16.91 -0.73
CA SER A 318 8.46 16.94 0.72
C SER A 318 7.98 18.27 1.31
N LEU A 319 7.90 19.34 0.51
CA LEU A 319 7.60 20.68 0.98
C LEU A 319 6.24 21.18 0.47
N PRO A 320 5.48 21.95 1.26
CA PRO A 320 4.32 22.68 0.77
C PRO A 320 4.65 23.46 -0.51
N HIS A 321 3.95 23.18 -1.61
CA HIS A 321 4.19 23.84 -2.89
C HIS A 321 2.88 23.93 -3.68
N GLY A 322 2.57 25.10 -4.23
CA GLY A 322 1.32 25.36 -4.93
C GLY A 322 0.20 25.86 -4.01
N LYS A 323 -1.05 25.59 -4.37
CA LYS A 323 -2.24 26.09 -3.67
C LYS A 323 -2.74 25.09 -2.64
N TRP A 324 -2.93 25.55 -1.41
CA TRP A 324 -3.64 24.86 -0.36
C TRP A 324 -5.01 25.49 -0.20
N ILE A 325 -6.06 24.67 -0.25
CA ILE A 325 -7.44 25.15 -0.27
C ILE A 325 -8.19 24.54 0.90
N GLY A 326 -8.63 25.38 1.82
CA GLY A 326 -9.52 24.99 2.90
C GLY A 326 -10.97 25.18 2.51
N TYR A 327 -11.86 24.33 2.98
CA TYR A 327 -13.29 24.36 2.71
C TYR A 327 -14.10 24.47 4.00
N TYR A 328 -15.28 25.07 3.91
CA TYR A 328 -16.33 25.02 4.92
C TYR A 328 -17.12 23.71 4.83
N LYS A 329 -18.04 23.50 5.79
CA LYS A 329 -18.84 22.27 5.87
C LYS A 329 -19.78 22.10 4.66
N ASP A 330 -20.23 23.19 4.07
CA ASP A 330 -21.05 23.24 2.85
C ASP A 330 -20.23 23.06 1.56
N GLY A 331 -18.91 23.06 1.64
CA GLY A 331 -17.99 22.95 0.52
C GLY A 331 -17.54 24.29 -0.07
N GLU A 332 -18.01 25.43 0.45
CA GLU A 332 -17.49 26.72 0.03
C GLU A 332 -16.03 26.90 0.44
N THR A 333 -15.28 27.69 -0.33
CA THR A 333 -13.86 27.90 -0.07
C THR A 333 -13.68 28.76 1.17
N LYS A 334 -13.06 28.21 2.20
CA LYS A 334 -12.71 28.92 3.44
C LYS A 334 -11.44 29.73 3.31
N HIS A 335 -10.44 29.19 2.64
CA HIS A 335 -9.22 29.93 2.34
C HIS A 335 -8.46 29.33 1.16
N VAL A 336 -7.67 30.16 0.51
CA VAL A 336 -6.67 29.75 -0.48
C VAL A 336 -5.33 30.32 -0.05
N LYS A 337 -4.40 29.44 0.28
CA LYS A 337 -3.02 29.78 0.63
C LYS A 337 -2.11 29.31 -0.49
N ARG A 338 -1.03 30.03 -0.76
CA ARG A 338 -0.03 29.61 -1.74
C ARG A 338 1.33 29.45 -1.07
N PHE A 339 1.99 28.35 -1.39
CA PHE A 339 3.32 28.01 -0.92
C PHE A 339 4.25 27.79 -2.10
N GLU A 340 5.52 28.10 -1.92
CA GLU A 340 6.61 27.77 -2.84
C GLU A 340 7.75 27.23 -1.99
N ASP A 341 8.17 25.99 -2.25
CA ASP A 341 9.27 25.31 -1.56
C ASP A 341 9.21 25.40 -0.04
N GLY A 342 8.01 25.18 0.50
CA GLY A 342 7.70 25.18 1.92
C GLY A 342 7.45 26.55 2.54
N LYS A 343 7.64 27.63 1.79
CA LYS A 343 7.48 29.01 2.26
C LYS A 343 6.17 29.62 1.81
N LYS A 344 5.58 30.48 2.63
CA LYS A 344 4.40 31.27 2.24
C LYS A 344 4.78 32.18 1.08
N GLN A 345 3.99 32.15 0.02
CA GLN A 345 4.26 32.90 -1.20
C GLN A 345 2.97 33.43 -1.83
N GLY A 346 3.02 34.68 -2.29
CA GLY A 346 1.93 35.32 -3.00
C GLY A 346 0.68 35.51 -2.14
N LYS A 347 -0.47 35.46 -2.79
CA LYS A 347 -1.76 35.89 -2.27
C LYS A 347 -2.44 34.81 -1.44
N TRP A 348 -2.68 35.10 -0.16
CA TRP A 348 -3.43 34.28 0.79
C TRP A 348 -4.79 34.92 1.05
N GLN A 349 -5.86 34.22 0.72
CA GLN A 349 -7.23 34.72 0.83
C GLN A 349 -8.01 33.89 1.83
N PHE A 350 -8.78 34.55 2.68
CA PHE A 350 -9.71 33.95 3.62
C PHE A 350 -11.09 34.51 3.34
N PHE A 351 -12.07 33.63 3.26
CA PHE A 351 -13.45 33.97 2.93
C PHE A 351 -14.33 33.82 4.17
N THR A 352 -15.51 34.41 4.16
CA THR A 352 -16.59 34.10 5.11
C THR A 352 -17.39 32.90 4.63
N GLU A 353 -18.30 32.37 5.46
CA GLU A 353 -19.28 31.34 5.04
C GLU A 353 -20.28 31.83 3.98
N GLY A 354 -20.27 33.13 3.61
CA GLY A 354 -21.04 33.67 2.49
C GLY A 354 -20.22 33.87 1.21
N GLY A 355 -18.98 33.37 1.16
CA GLY A 355 -18.08 33.46 0.00
C GLY A 355 -17.39 34.81 -0.20
N ASP A 356 -17.68 35.82 0.63
CA ASP A 356 -17.00 37.11 0.57
C ASP A 356 -15.58 37.02 1.12
N VAL A 357 -14.61 37.66 0.46
CA VAL A 357 -13.25 37.76 1.02
C VAL A 357 -13.30 38.57 2.31
N HIS A 358 -12.97 37.91 3.42
CA HIS A 358 -12.88 38.50 4.75
C HIS A 358 -11.50 39.10 5.01
N THR A 359 -10.45 38.37 4.59
CA THR A 359 -9.06 38.76 4.79
C THR A 359 -8.25 38.41 3.56
N PHE A 360 -7.32 39.29 3.22
CA PHE A 360 -6.31 39.03 2.21
C PHE A 360 -4.93 39.43 2.76
N GLU A 361 -3.97 38.53 2.57
CA GLU A 361 -2.60 38.64 3.05
C GLU A 361 -1.65 38.38 1.87
N LEU A 362 -0.58 39.17 1.74
CA LEU A 362 0.42 38.99 0.70
C LEU A 362 1.77 38.66 1.32
N TYR A 363 2.37 37.58 0.83
CA TYR A 363 3.62 37.03 1.33
C TYR A 363 4.69 36.90 0.25
N GLU A 364 5.94 37.08 0.62
CA GLU A 364 7.11 36.74 -0.19
C GLU A 364 8.16 36.06 0.70
N ASN A 365 8.45 34.79 0.43
CA ASN A 365 9.40 33.98 1.19
C ASN A 365 9.16 34.04 2.72
N ASP A 366 7.94 33.68 3.14
CA ASP A 366 7.44 33.73 4.53
C ASP A 366 7.20 35.12 5.13
N LYS A 367 7.68 36.19 4.48
CA LYS A 367 7.55 37.57 4.97
C LYS A 367 6.32 38.25 4.43
N ARG A 368 5.66 39.08 5.23
CA ARG A 368 4.59 39.96 4.78
C ARG A 368 5.15 40.96 3.78
N ASN A 369 4.58 41.02 2.58
CA ASN A 369 5.01 41.95 1.55
C ASN A 369 3.81 42.43 0.74
N GLY A 370 3.63 43.74 0.59
CA GLY A 370 2.53 44.42 -0.08
C GLY A 370 1.30 44.67 0.78
N GLU A 371 0.16 44.85 0.11
CA GLU A 371 -1.09 45.25 0.75
C GLU A 371 -1.81 44.07 1.41
N TRP A 372 -2.22 44.31 2.65
CA TRP A 372 -3.01 43.45 3.50
C TRP A 372 -4.32 44.16 3.78
N TYR A 373 -5.43 43.44 3.78
CA TYR A 373 -6.65 44.00 4.33
C TYR A 373 -7.46 42.97 5.12
N LYS A 374 -8.22 43.49 6.07
CA LYS A 374 -9.15 42.75 6.90
C LYS A 374 -10.46 43.53 7.01
N LYS A 375 -11.58 42.87 6.70
CA LYS A 375 -12.90 43.41 6.98
C LYS A 375 -13.17 43.37 8.49
N GLY A 376 -13.53 44.51 9.07
CA GLY A 376 -13.96 44.67 10.45
C GLY A 376 -15.44 44.32 10.65
N GLU A 377 -16.04 44.86 11.70
CA GLU A 377 -17.49 44.83 11.89
C GLU A 377 -18.16 45.83 10.92
N GLU A 378 -19.37 45.50 10.44
CA GLU A 378 -20.15 46.29 9.47
C GLU A 378 -19.43 46.61 8.14
N THR A 379 -18.96 47.85 7.95
CA THR A 379 -18.36 48.36 6.69
C THR A 379 -16.91 48.79 6.84
N ASP A 380 -16.32 48.65 8.03
CA ASP A 380 -14.94 49.05 8.27
C ASP A 380 -13.99 48.07 7.56
N ILE A 381 -12.99 48.62 6.88
CA ILE A 381 -11.92 47.82 6.28
C ILE A 381 -10.59 48.37 6.76
N TYR A 382 -9.78 47.50 7.36
CA TYR A 382 -8.45 47.83 7.83
C TYR A 382 -7.44 47.38 6.79
N TYR A 383 -6.56 48.29 6.38
CA TYR A 383 -5.49 48.09 5.42
C TYR A 383 -4.14 48.24 6.09
N GLN A 384 -3.19 47.41 5.69
CA GLN A 384 -1.79 47.52 6.05
C GLN A 384 -0.93 47.31 4.81
N PHE A 385 0.13 48.08 4.66
CA PHE A 385 1.13 47.89 3.63
C PHE A 385 2.44 47.46 4.30
N TRP A 386 2.93 46.30 3.91
CA TRP A 386 4.13 45.69 4.46
C TRP A 386 5.22 45.68 3.40
N ASP A 387 6.48 45.88 3.79
CA ASP A 387 7.66 45.62 2.97
C ASP A 387 8.56 44.66 3.75
N MET A 388 8.57 43.39 3.34
CA MET A 388 9.41 42.35 3.93
C MET A 388 9.37 42.32 5.47
N ASP A 389 8.17 42.20 6.03
CA ASP A 389 7.82 42.26 7.47
C ASP A 389 7.95 43.64 8.15
N SER A 390 8.32 44.69 7.42
CA SER A 390 8.28 46.06 7.92
C SER A 390 6.92 46.68 7.64
N LEU A 391 6.19 47.13 8.66
CA LEU A 391 4.95 47.87 8.46
C LEU A 391 5.27 49.29 7.96
N ILE A 392 4.89 49.60 6.72
CA ILE A 392 5.18 50.87 6.04
C ILE A 392 4.04 51.86 6.13
N SER A 393 2.81 51.37 6.22
CA SER A 393 1.63 52.17 6.49
C SER A 393 0.50 51.28 6.95
N GLU A 394 -0.36 51.79 7.82
CA GLU A 394 -1.66 51.21 8.08
C GLU A 394 -2.69 52.31 7.92
N TYR A 395 -3.89 51.96 7.46
CA TYR A 395 -5.03 52.87 7.45
C TYR A 395 -6.30 52.04 7.55
N ALA A 396 -7.36 52.63 8.06
CA ALA A 396 -8.68 52.02 8.02
C ALA A 396 -9.57 52.92 7.18
N ASP A 397 -10.31 52.32 6.26
CA ASP A 397 -11.46 52.98 5.68
C ASP A 397 -12.56 52.96 6.73
N LEU A 398 -12.44 53.90 7.69
CA LEU A 398 -13.50 54.22 8.63
C LEU A 398 -14.50 55.08 7.89
N HIS A 399 -15.74 54.61 7.82
CA HIS A 399 -16.78 55.32 7.13
C HIS A 399 -17.71 56.00 8.12
N TYR A 400 -18.12 57.22 7.81
CA TYR A 400 -19.33 57.78 8.41
C TYR A 400 -20.53 56.86 8.09
N PRO A 401 -21.65 56.92 8.85
CA PRO A 401 -22.83 56.10 8.57
C PRO A 401 -23.40 56.24 7.15
N ASN A 402 -23.04 57.31 6.44
CA ASN A 402 -23.40 57.54 5.04
C ASN A 402 -22.42 56.94 4.02
N GLY A 403 -21.41 56.17 4.48
CA GLY A 403 -20.39 55.55 3.63
C GLY A 403 -19.21 56.45 3.24
N GLN A 404 -19.13 57.69 3.75
CA GLN A 404 -18.03 58.61 3.43
C GLN A 404 -16.79 58.33 4.28
N LEU A 405 -15.61 58.26 3.64
CA LEU A 405 -14.32 58.03 4.32
C LEU A 405 -14.01 59.15 5.34
N ILE A 406 -13.53 58.78 6.53
CA ILE A 406 -13.19 59.71 7.62
C ILE A 406 -11.73 60.19 7.54
N GLU A 407 -10.74 59.30 7.39
CA GLU A 407 -9.32 59.66 7.47
C GLU A 407 -8.39 58.68 6.73
N LYS A 408 -7.28 59.20 6.18
CA LYS A 408 -6.12 58.42 5.71
C LYS A 408 -4.90 58.72 6.57
N ILE A 409 -4.24 57.69 7.10
CA ILE A 409 -3.12 57.78 8.04
C ILE A 409 -1.86 57.09 7.48
N SER A 410 -0.68 57.44 8.01
CA SER A 410 0.63 56.94 7.54
C SER A 410 1.59 56.76 8.71
N TYR A 411 2.14 55.55 8.87
CA TYR A 411 3.02 55.17 9.99
C TYR A 411 4.26 54.46 9.48
N LYS A 412 5.45 54.85 9.95
CA LYS A 412 6.72 54.16 9.69
C LYS A 412 7.27 53.66 11.01
N GLU A 413 7.54 52.36 11.11
CA GLU A 413 8.08 51.72 12.35
C GLU A 413 7.21 51.99 13.60
N GLY A 414 5.89 52.11 13.41
CA GLY A 414 4.94 52.40 14.50
C GLY A 414 4.81 53.87 14.88
N LEU A 415 5.59 54.78 14.27
CA LEU A 415 5.52 56.22 14.49
C LEU A 415 4.75 56.90 13.34
N LYS A 416 3.95 57.94 13.61
CA LYS A 416 3.29 58.73 12.56
C LYS A 416 4.36 59.31 11.64
N ASN A 417 4.28 58.99 10.35
CA ASN A 417 5.27 59.41 9.38
C ASN A 417 4.63 59.53 8.00
N GLY A 418 4.67 60.73 7.41
CA GLY A 418 4.05 61.04 6.13
C GLY A 418 2.78 61.87 6.26
N LYS A 419 1.91 61.80 5.25
CA LYS A 419 0.75 62.68 5.08
C LYS A 419 -0.52 62.07 5.67
N PHE A 420 -1.24 62.83 6.48
CA PHE A 420 -2.54 62.52 7.05
C PHE A 420 -3.60 63.39 6.39
N THR A 421 -4.73 62.82 5.96
CA THR A 421 -5.82 63.57 5.33
C THR A 421 -7.16 63.15 5.91
N GLY A 422 -7.84 64.08 6.60
CA GLY A 422 -9.19 63.87 7.13
C GLY A 422 -10.25 64.49 6.23
N TYR A 423 -11.47 63.97 6.27
CA TYR A 423 -12.62 64.42 5.48
C TYR A 423 -13.84 64.73 6.37
N PHE A 424 -14.74 65.57 5.88
CA PHE A 424 -16.07 65.79 6.45
C PHE A 424 -17.09 64.76 5.91
N GLN A 425 -18.27 64.69 6.53
CA GLN A 425 -19.38 63.82 6.08
C GLN A 425 -19.84 64.07 4.64
N ASN A 426 -19.63 65.28 4.11
CA ASN A 426 -19.94 65.64 2.72
C ASN A 426 -18.80 65.31 1.73
N GLY A 427 -17.71 64.70 2.20
CA GLY A 427 -16.53 64.34 1.41
C GLY A 427 -15.52 65.46 1.17
N ALA A 428 -15.80 66.70 1.62
CA ALA A 428 -14.82 67.77 1.57
C ALA A 428 -13.64 67.46 2.49
N LYS A 429 -12.42 67.88 2.11
CA LYS A 429 -11.25 67.75 2.99
C LYS A 429 -11.50 68.56 4.26
N LYS A 430 -11.14 67.99 5.41
CA LYS A 430 -11.20 68.63 6.72
C LYS A 430 -9.82 69.13 7.14
N TYR A 431 -8.79 68.34 6.90
CA TYR A 431 -7.40 68.76 7.09
C TYR A 431 -6.43 67.95 6.24
N VAL A 432 -5.24 68.51 6.05
CA VAL A 432 -4.06 67.85 5.54
C VAL A 432 -2.91 68.15 6.50
N LYS A 433 -2.33 67.10 7.10
CA LYS A 433 -1.24 67.20 8.06
C LYS A 433 -0.07 66.36 7.59
N ARG A 434 1.14 66.68 8.04
CA ARG A 434 2.32 65.88 7.79
C ARG A 434 3.11 65.67 9.08
N PHE A 435 3.58 64.44 9.27
CA PHE A 435 4.37 64.04 10.42
C PHE A 435 5.69 63.42 9.96
N GLU A 436 6.71 63.52 10.80
CA GLU A 436 7.98 62.81 10.65
C GLU A 436 8.37 62.23 12.02
N ASN A 437 8.35 60.90 12.15
CA ASN A 437 8.60 60.17 13.40
C ASN A 437 7.83 60.76 14.61
N ASP A 438 6.49 60.78 14.53
CA ASP A 438 5.53 61.36 15.50
C ASP A 438 5.55 62.88 15.67
N LYS A 439 6.49 63.59 15.04
CA LYS A 439 6.58 65.06 15.14
C LYS A 439 5.79 65.74 14.02
N PRO A 440 4.99 66.78 14.31
CA PRO A 440 4.43 67.65 13.28
C PRO A 440 5.53 68.22 12.38
N GLU A 441 5.36 68.14 11.07
CA GLU A 441 6.37 68.58 10.11
C GLU A 441 5.73 69.25 8.90
N GLY A 442 6.30 70.39 8.50
CA GLY A 442 5.83 71.19 7.39
C GLY A 442 4.44 71.79 7.62
N LYS A 443 3.73 71.97 6.51
CA LYS A 443 2.50 72.75 6.44
C LYS A 443 1.26 71.90 6.75
N TRP A 444 0.57 72.25 7.82
CA TRP A 444 -0.72 71.71 8.22
C TRP A 444 -1.81 72.67 7.77
N GLN A 445 -2.80 72.14 7.07
CA GLN A 445 -3.90 72.93 6.51
C GLN A 445 -5.23 72.38 6.98
N TYR A 446 -6.14 73.27 7.35
CA TYR A 446 -7.49 72.97 7.77
C TYR A 446 -8.47 73.68 6.84
N TYR A 447 -9.59 73.03 6.59
CA TYR A 447 -10.60 73.52 5.66
C TYR A 447 -11.98 73.52 6.32
N THR A 448 -12.85 74.40 5.85
CA THR A 448 -14.28 74.36 6.16
C THR A 448 -15.01 73.30 5.32
N MET A 449 -16.25 72.96 5.69
CA MET A 449 -17.10 72.07 4.88
C MET A 449 -17.33 72.58 3.45
N ALA A 450 -17.18 73.89 3.20
CA ALA A 450 -17.27 74.51 1.89
C ALA A 450 -15.95 74.46 1.09
N GLY A 451 -14.88 73.90 1.67
CA GLY A 451 -13.57 73.73 1.02
C GLY A 451 -12.64 74.95 1.09
N LYS A 452 -13.04 76.03 1.78
CA LYS A 452 -12.17 77.19 2.03
C LYS A 452 -11.15 76.84 3.12
N THR A 453 -9.88 77.15 2.93
CA THR A 453 -8.87 77.05 3.99
C THR A 453 -9.28 77.94 5.16
N ASN A 454 -9.41 77.38 6.37
CA ASN A 454 -9.75 78.13 7.58
C ASN A 454 -8.62 78.19 8.60
N ALA A 455 -7.59 77.37 8.49
CA ALA A 455 -6.38 77.55 9.26
C ALA A 455 -5.18 76.92 8.58
N GLU A 456 -4.02 77.43 8.92
CA GLU A 456 -2.73 76.97 8.45
C GLU A 456 -1.70 77.10 9.56
N GLU A 457 -0.97 76.02 9.78
CA GLU A 457 0.04 75.90 10.82
C GLU A 457 1.31 75.34 10.17
N ILE A 458 2.47 75.94 10.40
CA ILE A 458 3.74 75.48 9.86
C ILE A 458 4.61 74.96 11.01
N TYR A 459 5.18 73.77 10.82
CA TYR A 459 6.03 73.12 11.80
C TYR A 459 7.39 72.74 11.21
N VAL A 460 8.44 72.81 12.03
CA VAL A 460 9.78 72.30 11.71
C VAL A 460 10.30 71.53 12.92
N GLU A 461 10.69 70.27 12.72
CA GLU A 461 11.16 69.37 13.79
C GLU A 461 10.18 69.22 14.97
N GLY A 462 8.87 69.30 14.70
CA GLY A 462 7.82 69.23 15.72
C GLY A 462 7.50 70.54 16.43
N LYS A 463 8.21 71.63 16.12
CA LYS A 463 8.02 72.94 16.75
C LYS A 463 7.26 73.88 15.83
N ARG A 464 6.48 74.80 16.42
CA ARG A 464 5.75 75.83 15.67
C ARG A 464 6.76 76.78 15.02
N ASN A 465 6.57 77.03 13.74
CA ASN A 465 7.48 77.86 12.96
C ASN A 465 6.72 78.68 11.92
N GLU A 466 7.33 79.77 11.46
CA GLU A 466 6.78 80.71 10.47
C GLU A 466 5.39 81.27 10.85
N GLU A 467 4.69 81.83 9.86
CA GLU A 467 3.37 82.42 10.04
C GLU A 467 2.29 81.35 10.07
N TRP A 468 1.50 81.38 11.12
CA TRP A 468 0.26 80.64 11.28
C TRP A 468 -0.90 81.57 11.05
N PHE A 469 -2.00 81.07 10.50
CA PHE A 469 -3.24 81.82 10.49
C PHE A 469 -4.45 80.94 10.80
N ARG A 470 -5.52 81.58 11.31
CA ARG A 470 -6.84 80.96 11.46
C ARG A 470 -7.95 81.98 11.16
N LEU A 471 -9.02 81.50 10.54
CA LEU A 471 -10.24 82.23 10.28
C LEU A 471 -11.32 81.79 11.27
N ASP A 472 -12.02 82.75 11.86
CA ASP A 472 -13.19 82.47 12.68
C ASP A 472 -14.48 82.36 11.82
N GLU A 473 -15.63 82.18 12.49
CA GLU A 473 -16.93 82.10 11.81
C GLU A 473 -17.38 83.46 11.23
N SER A 474 -16.87 84.57 11.75
CA SER A 474 -17.15 85.95 11.33
C SER A 474 -16.37 86.34 10.06
N GLY A 475 -15.30 85.61 9.74
CA GLY A 475 -14.38 85.89 8.64
C GLY A 475 -13.13 86.66 9.05
N ASP A 476 -12.94 86.91 10.35
CA ASP A 476 -11.75 87.54 10.91
C ASP A 476 -10.58 86.58 10.84
N THR A 477 -9.42 87.09 10.42
CA THR A 477 -8.20 86.27 10.28
C THR A 477 -7.20 86.66 11.35
N TYR A 478 -6.77 85.70 12.16
CA TYR A 478 -5.77 85.86 13.19
C TYR A 478 -4.48 85.22 12.73
N TYR A 479 -3.37 85.95 12.84
CA TYR A 479 -2.05 85.52 12.45
C TYR A 479 -1.13 85.45 13.67
N GLN A 480 -0.22 84.49 13.68
CA GLN A 480 0.84 84.37 14.67
C GLN A 480 2.13 83.98 13.97
N TYR A 481 3.20 84.73 14.19
CA TYR A 481 4.53 84.37 13.68
C TYR A 481 5.32 83.67 14.79
N TRP A 482 5.78 82.46 14.49
CA TRP A 482 6.54 81.62 15.41
C TRP A 482 7.96 81.38 14.89
N ASP A 483 8.92 81.32 15.81
CA ASP A 483 10.29 80.83 15.54
C ASP A 483 10.60 79.73 16.56
N MET A 484 10.57 78.48 16.11
CA MET A 484 10.89 77.29 16.91
C MET A 484 10.22 77.28 18.29
N ASP A 485 8.88 77.37 18.30
CA ASP A 485 7.98 77.49 19.47
C ASP A 485 8.02 78.81 20.25
N SER A 486 8.83 79.78 19.82
CA SER A 486 8.81 81.14 20.37
C SER A 486 7.83 82.00 19.59
N LEU A 487 6.80 82.53 20.26
CA LEU A 487 5.88 83.50 19.64
C LEU A 487 6.62 84.83 19.47
N ILE A 488 6.75 85.29 18.24
CA ILE A 488 7.45 86.54 17.91
C ILE A 488 6.46 87.69 17.80
N SER A 489 5.32 87.46 17.15
CA SER A 489 4.26 88.46 16.98
C SER A 489 2.92 87.79 16.76
N GLU A 490 1.85 88.47 17.11
CA GLU A 490 0.48 88.08 16.75
C GLU A 490 -0.28 89.30 16.27
N TYR A 491 -1.09 89.14 15.23
CA TYR A 491 -1.87 90.23 14.67
C TYR A 491 -3.18 89.71 14.09
N ALA A 492 -4.15 90.58 13.86
CA ALA A 492 -5.43 90.19 13.28
C ALA A 492 -5.88 91.16 12.18
N ASP A 493 -6.48 90.60 11.13
CA ASP A 493 -7.25 91.30 10.11
C ASP A 493 -8.73 91.16 10.46
N LEU A 494 -9.28 92.17 11.15
CA LEU A 494 -10.67 92.21 11.57
C LEU A 494 -11.55 92.79 10.45
N HIS A 495 -12.76 92.25 10.28
CA HIS A 495 -13.72 92.68 9.27
C HIS A 495 -15.03 93.15 9.93
N TYR A 496 -15.64 94.19 9.35
CA TYR A 496 -16.99 94.60 9.69
C TYR A 496 -17.98 93.49 9.31
N PRO A 497 -19.18 93.44 9.91
CA PRO A 497 -20.22 92.46 9.54
C PRO A 497 -20.62 92.49 8.05
N ASN A 498 -20.28 93.57 7.33
CA ASN A 498 -20.50 93.74 5.89
C ASN A 498 -19.31 93.26 5.02
N GLY A 499 -18.26 92.71 5.61
CA GLY A 499 -17.06 92.18 4.93
C GLY A 499 -15.95 93.19 4.64
N GLN A 500 -16.05 94.45 5.07
CA GLN A 500 -14.98 95.44 4.92
C GLN A 500 -13.91 95.29 6.01
N LEU A 501 -12.61 95.33 5.63
CA LEU A 501 -11.47 95.29 6.56
C LEU A 501 -11.49 96.52 7.50
N ILE A 502 -11.44 96.29 8.82
CA ILE A 502 -11.48 97.30 9.88
C ILE A 502 -10.07 97.84 10.13
N GLU A 503 -9.11 96.98 10.48
CA GLU A 503 -7.75 97.39 10.88
C GLU A 503 -6.81 96.18 10.99
N LYS A 504 -5.50 96.40 10.74
CA LYS A 504 -4.42 95.43 11.03
C LYS A 504 -3.81 95.80 12.38
N ILE A 505 -4.11 95.03 13.43
CA ILE A 505 -3.63 95.30 14.79
C ILE A 505 -2.43 94.39 15.07
N SER A 506 -1.23 94.97 15.28
CA SER A 506 0.05 94.27 15.48
C SER A 506 0.50 94.15 16.93
#